data_AF-A0A5L8V6K7-F1
#
_entry.id   AF-A0A5L8V6K7-F1
#
_cell.length_a   1.000
_cell.length_b   1.000
_cell.length_c   1.000
_cell.angle_alpha   90.00
_cell.angle_beta   90.00
_cell.angle_gamma   90.00
#
_symmetry.space_group_name_H-M   'P 1'
#
loop_
_entity.id
_entity.type
_entity.pdbx_description
1 polymer ?
#
loop_
_entity_poly.entity_id
_entity_poly.type
_entity_poly.pdbx_seq_one_letter_code
_entity_poly.pdbx_strand_id
1 'polypeptide(L)'
;MKEMKKTIAKKPKNAVAQINDFSKYLGMKKRDLTIFEMLPEENEYRLRLKNSKLNRVEPWFIIDEDGGTHALTSLHSLNNLLDTLKKNQKEIFELKLEKAIYQQMPVDFNDAWAVAMDAVEKVVRVTGVARANVDLDRLLEDIKKEHPNLFIDMNMMMESLQNERL
;
A
#
# COMPACT_ATOMS: atom_id res chain seq x y z
N MET A 1 -6.19 -10.24 -55.94
CA MET A 1 -6.79 -9.06 -55.28
C MET A 1 -7.11 -9.45 -53.85
N LYS A 2 -6.39 -8.89 -52.88
CA LYS A 2 -6.41 -9.28 -51.46
C LYS A 2 -7.65 -8.74 -50.76
N GLU A 3 -8.25 -9.61 -49.94
CA GLU A 3 -9.42 -9.33 -49.11
C GLU A 3 -9.23 -8.13 -48.19
N MET A 4 -10.22 -7.23 -48.20
CA MET A 4 -10.43 -6.22 -47.17
C MET A 4 -10.88 -6.91 -45.88
N LYS A 5 -9.93 -7.19 -44.98
CA LYS A 5 -10.26 -7.44 -43.57
C LYS A 5 -10.77 -6.15 -42.96
N LYS A 6 -12.10 -6.05 -42.83
CA LYS A 6 -12.80 -5.15 -41.91
C LYS A 6 -12.28 -5.43 -40.50
N THR A 7 -11.38 -4.60 -40.01
CA THR A 7 -10.98 -4.61 -38.59
C THR A 7 -12.18 -4.13 -37.80
N ILE A 8 -12.81 -5.07 -37.09
CA ILE A 8 -13.95 -4.80 -36.20
C ILE A 8 -13.41 -3.93 -35.07
N ALA A 9 -13.72 -2.64 -35.09
CA ALA A 9 -13.52 -1.74 -33.97
C ALA A 9 -14.26 -2.33 -32.76
N LYS A 10 -13.50 -2.83 -31.78
CA LYS A 10 -14.05 -3.23 -30.49
C LYS A 10 -14.66 -1.98 -29.86
N LYS A 11 -16.00 -1.91 -29.80
CA LYS A 11 -16.72 -0.89 -29.03
C LYS A 11 -16.10 -0.77 -27.63
N PRO A 12 -15.74 0.43 -27.15
CA PRO A 12 -15.20 0.58 -25.81
C PRO A 12 -16.28 0.18 -24.81
N LYS A 13 -15.98 -0.80 -23.95
CA LYS A 13 -16.77 -1.05 -22.74
C LYS A 13 -16.78 0.26 -21.95
N ASN A 14 -17.97 0.86 -21.82
CA ASN A 14 -18.23 2.24 -21.38
C ASN A 14 -17.21 2.81 -20.36
N ALA A 15 -16.28 3.65 -20.81
CA ALA A 15 -15.34 4.40 -19.95
C ALA A 15 -16.06 5.18 -18.82
N VAL A 16 -17.24 5.71 -19.13
CA VAL A 16 -18.13 6.37 -18.15
C VAL A 16 -18.61 5.40 -17.06
N ALA A 17 -18.84 4.13 -17.38
CA ALA A 17 -19.22 3.13 -16.37
C ALA A 17 -18.03 2.82 -15.44
N GLN A 18 -16.82 2.67 -15.99
CA GLN A 18 -15.61 2.48 -15.20
C GLN A 18 -15.36 3.65 -14.23
N ILE A 19 -15.51 4.89 -14.69
CA ILE A 19 -15.41 6.09 -13.85
C ILE A 19 -16.50 6.09 -12.76
N ASN A 20 -17.73 5.71 -13.11
CA ASN A 20 -18.82 5.61 -12.14
C ASN A 20 -18.61 4.52 -11.08
N ASP A 21 -17.92 3.43 -11.42
CA ASP A 21 -17.59 2.39 -10.44
C ASP A 21 -16.42 2.82 -9.57
N PHE A 22 -15.37 3.42 -10.16
CA PHE A 22 -14.24 3.96 -9.41
C PHE A 22 -14.64 5.06 -8.42
N SER A 23 -15.54 5.96 -8.83
CA SER A 23 -16.03 7.03 -7.96
C SER A 23 -16.80 6.54 -6.72
N LYS A 24 -17.46 5.37 -6.79
CA LYS A 24 -18.09 4.76 -5.61
C LYS A 24 -17.03 4.37 -4.57
N TYR A 25 -15.88 3.85 -5.00
CA TYR A 25 -14.78 3.52 -4.10
C TYR A 25 -14.19 4.77 -3.44
N LEU A 26 -14.21 5.91 -4.13
CA LEU A 26 -13.81 7.21 -3.58
C LEU A 26 -14.88 7.86 -2.69
N GLY A 27 -16.06 7.25 -2.55
CA GLY A 27 -17.18 7.84 -1.81
C GLY A 27 -17.79 9.08 -2.49
N MET A 28 -17.50 9.31 -3.77
CA MET A 28 -18.00 10.45 -4.53
C MET A 28 -19.42 10.20 -5.03
N LYS A 29 -20.27 11.24 -5.03
CA LYS A 29 -21.60 11.16 -5.65
C LYS A 29 -21.48 11.47 -7.13
N LYS A 30 -22.38 10.92 -7.96
CA LYS A 30 -22.39 11.18 -9.42
C LYS A 30 -22.43 12.67 -9.80
N ARG A 31 -23.08 13.49 -8.98
CA ARG A 31 -23.16 14.95 -9.15
C ARG A 31 -21.84 15.68 -8.88
N ASP A 32 -20.92 15.01 -8.20
CA ASP A 32 -19.61 15.53 -7.83
C ASP A 32 -18.51 15.13 -8.82
N LEU A 33 -18.86 14.31 -9.81
CA LEU A 33 -17.95 13.88 -10.86
C LEU A 33 -17.75 14.97 -11.90
N THR A 34 -16.48 15.22 -12.21
CA THR A 34 -16.04 16.01 -13.35
C THR A 34 -15.41 15.05 -14.36
N ILE A 35 -15.91 15.03 -15.60
CA ILE A 35 -15.42 14.15 -16.67
C ILE A 35 -15.10 15.00 -17.88
N PHE A 36 -13.85 14.93 -18.32
CA PHE A 36 -13.35 15.50 -19.55
C PHE A 36 -13.20 14.43 -20.63
N GLU A 37 -13.36 14.84 -21.87
CA GLU A 37 -13.01 14.08 -23.06
C GLU A 37 -11.81 14.77 -23.71
N MET A 38 -10.77 13.99 -23.96
CA MET A 38 -9.55 14.46 -24.62
C MET A 38 -9.71 14.36 -26.12
N LEU A 39 -9.50 15.47 -26.82
CA LEU A 39 -9.65 15.58 -28.28
C LEU A 39 -8.32 16.03 -28.87
N PRO A 40 -7.82 15.39 -29.94
CA PRO A 40 -6.59 15.80 -30.61
C PRO A 40 -6.85 17.04 -31.47
N GLU A 41 -5.91 17.99 -31.42
CA GLU A 41 -5.75 19.09 -32.38
C GLU A 41 -4.33 19.07 -32.95
N GLU A 42 -4.06 19.83 -34.01
CA GLU A 42 -2.82 19.71 -34.82
C GLU A 42 -1.50 19.71 -34.00
N ASN A 43 -1.46 20.41 -32.86
CA ASN A 43 -0.30 20.44 -31.96
C ASN A 43 -0.67 20.34 -30.46
N GLU A 44 -1.94 20.15 -30.12
CA GLU A 44 -2.43 20.27 -28.74
C GLU A 44 -3.53 19.25 -28.46
N TYR A 45 -3.75 18.95 -27.19
CA TYR A 45 -4.90 18.17 -26.74
C TYR A 45 -5.90 19.08 -26.03
N ARG A 46 -7.14 19.09 -26.52
CA ARG A 46 -8.23 19.86 -25.92
C ARG A 46 -9.03 18.97 -24.97
N LEU A 47 -9.18 19.40 -23.72
CA LEU A 47 -10.09 18.79 -22.76
C LEU A 47 -11.48 19.42 -22.87
N ARG A 48 -12.46 18.66 -23.34
CA ARG A 48 -13.86 19.07 -23.39
C ARG A 48 -14.63 18.51 -22.20
N LEU A 49 -15.24 19.38 -21.41
CA LEU A 49 -16.09 18.97 -20.29
C LEU A 49 -17.33 18.23 -20.84
N LYS A 50 -17.50 16.96 -20.44
CA LYS A 50 -18.62 16.11 -20.89
C LYS A 50 -19.87 16.29 -20.04
N ASN A 51 -19.70 16.62 -18.76
CA ASN A 51 -20.78 16.93 -17.83
C ASN A 51 -21.09 18.43 -17.81
N SER A 52 -22.33 18.81 -17.55
CA SER A 52 -22.76 20.22 -17.67
C SER A 52 -22.21 21.16 -16.58
N LYS A 53 -21.55 20.64 -15.53
CA LYS A 53 -21.05 21.43 -14.41
C LYS A 53 -19.62 21.01 -14.05
N LEU A 54 -18.72 21.99 -14.05
CA LEU A 54 -17.39 21.79 -13.48
C LEU A 54 -17.51 21.75 -11.96
N ASN A 55 -17.34 20.56 -11.36
CA ASN A 55 -17.19 20.44 -9.91
C ASN A 55 -15.71 20.48 -9.54
N ARG A 56 -15.36 21.25 -8.50
CA ARG A 56 -13.98 21.38 -8.00
C ARG A 56 -13.57 20.26 -7.05
N VAL A 57 -14.46 19.28 -6.81
CA VAL A 57 -14.12 18.07 -6.07
C VAL A 57 -13.21 17.19 -6.94
N GLU A 58 -11.98 16.98 -6.48
CA GLU A 58 -10.99 16.08 -7.09
C GLU A 58 -11.25 14.61 -6.69
N PRO A 59 -10.82 13.63 -7.50
CA PRO A 59 -10.13 13.76 -8.79
C PRO A 59 -11.08 14.07 -9.96
N TRP A 60 -10.56 14.71 -11.00
CA TRP A 60 -11.25 14.90 -12.28
C TRP A 60 -10.88 13.78 -13.24
N PHE A 61 -11.85 13.24 -13.96
CA PHE A 61 -11.62 12.11 -14.86
C PHE A 61 -11.44 12.58 -16.30
N ILE A 62 -10.57 11.91 -17.05
CA ILE A 62 -10.31 12.19 -18.46
C ILE A 62 -10.52 10.89 -19.24
N ILE A 63 -11.25 10.96 -20.35
CA ILE A 63 -11.40 9.86 -21.31
C ILE A 63 -10.52 10.21 -22.52
N ASP A 64 -9.57 9.34 -22.85
CA ASP A 64 -8.71 9.48 -24.03
C ASP A 64 -9.38 8.94 -25.32
N GLU A 65 -8.71 9.12 -26.45
CA GLU A 65 -9.20 8.69 -27.78
C GLU A 65 -9.39 7.18 -27.90
N ASP A 66 -8.57 6.40 -27.19
CA ASP A 66 -8.62 4.94 -27.17
C ASP A 66 -9.69 4.42 -26.18
N GLY A 67 -10.37 5.33 -25.48
CA GLY A 67 -11.34 5.02 -24.44
C GLY A 67 -10.73 4.65 -23.09
N GLY A 68 -9.42 4.89 -22.92
CA GLY A 68 -8.72 4.84 -21.64
C GLY A 68 -9.20 5.92 -20.69
N THR A 69 -9.08 5.64 -19.39
CA THR A 69 -9.56 6.53 -18.32
C THR A 69 -8.39 6.96 -17.45
N HIS A 70 -8.24 8.27 -17.29
CA HIS A 70 -7.19 8.89 -16.48
C HIS A 70 -7.82 9.74 -15.39
N ALA A 71 -7.06 10.02 -14.33
CA ALA A 71 -7.49 10.87 -13.22
C ALA A 71 -6.49 12.01 -13.02
N LEU A 72 -6.98 13.24 -13.04
CA LEU A 72 -6.25 14.44 -12.67
C LEU A 72 -6.54 14.76 -11.20
N THR A 73 -5.49 15.00 -10.43
CA THR A 73 -5.57 15.35 -9.02
C THR A 73 -4.51 16.41 -8.71
N SER A 74 -4.72 17.24 -7.69
CA SER A 74 -3.69 18.18 -7.27
C SER A 74 -2.47 17.44 -6.69
N LEU A 75 -1.30 18.05 -6.83
CA LEU A 75 -0.08 17.57 -6.17
C LEU A 75 -0.25 17.47 -4.65
N HIS A 76 -1.05 18.36 -4.06
CA HIS A 76 -1.37 18.31 -2.63
C HIS A 76 -2.14 17.03 -2.26
N SER A 77 -3.21 16.73 -2.99
CA SER A 77 -4.00 15.50 -2.81
C SER A 77 -3.15 14.24 -3.00
N LEU A 78 -2.28 14.22 -4.03
CA LEU A 78 -1.36 13.11 -4.26
C LEU A 78 -0.34 12.94 -3.14
N ASN A 79 0.27 14.03 -2.66
CA ASN A 79 1.22 13.98 -1.55
C ASN A 79 0.56 13.46 -0.27
N ASN A 80 -0.65 13.94 0.05
CA ASN A 80 -1.39 13.47 1.23
C ASN A 80 -1.69 11.97 1.13
N LEU A 81 -2.05 11.47 -0.06
CA LEU A 81 -2.26 10.05 -0.29
C LEU A 81 -0.96 9.26 -0.06
N LEU A 82 0.15 9.72 -0.63
CA LEU A 82 1.46 9.06 -0.46
C LEU A 82 1.90 9.04 1.01
N ASP A 83 1.73 10.14 1.74
CA ASP A 83 2.08 10.21 3.16
C ASP A 83 1.20 9.30 4.01
N THR A 84 -0.09 9.21 3.70
CA THR A 84 -1.02 8.27 4.35
C THR A 84 -0.61 6.83 4.09
N LEU A 85 -0.25 6.48 2.86
CA LEU A 85 0.25 5.15 2.53
C LEU A 85 1.55 4.81 3.27
N LYS A 86 2.49 5.76 3.35
CA LYS A 86 3.74 5.58 4.11
C LYS A 86 3.48 5.35 5.59
N LYS A 87 2.57 6.12 6.19
CA LYS A 87 2.16 5.94 7.60
C LYS A 87 1.52 4.58 7.82
N ASN A 88 0.54 4.20 6.99
CA ASN A 88 -0.11 2.90 7.07
C ASN A 88 0.90 1.75 6.90
N GLN A 89 1.85 1.87 5.97
CA GLN A 89 2.88 0.86 5.78
C GLN A 89 3.78 0.71 7.02
N LYS A 90 4.12 1.83 7.67
CA LYS A 90 4.87 1.84 8.93
C LYS A 90 4.07 1.17 10.05
N GLU A 91 2.81 1.54 10.24
CA GLU A 91 1.93 0.97 11.27
C GLU A 91 1.74 -0.54 11.07
N ILE A 92 1.50 -0.98 9.82
CA ILE A 92 1.39 -2.41 9.49
C ILE A 92 2.69 -3.15 9.83
N PHE A 93 3.84 -2.55 9.56
CA PHE A 93 5.13 -3.15 9.91
C PHE A 93 5.31 -3.26 11.42
N GLU A 94 5.04 -2.20 12.17
CA GLU A 94 5.13 -2.17 13.63
C GLU A 94 4.22 -3.24 14.26
N LEU A 95 2.97 -3.35 13.80
CA LEU A 95 2.03 -4.39 14.26
C LEU A 95 2.51 -5.81 13.96
N LYS A 96 3.13 -6.03 12.80
CA LYS A 96 3.71 -7.34 12.45
C LYS A 96 4.88 -7.68 13.35
N LEU A 97 5.77 -6.71 13.61
CA LEU A 97 6.90 -6.88 14.50
C LEU A 97 6.43 -7.17 15.94
N GLU A 98 5.45 -6.41 16.41
CA GLU A 98 4.84 -6.59 17.74
C GLU A 98 4.30 -8.01 17.89
N LYS A 99 3.48 -8.44 16.92
CA LYS A 99 2.93 -9.79 16.90
C LYS A 99 4.04 -10.86 16.91
N ALA A 100 5.07 -10.67 16.11
CA ALA A 100 6.16 -11.64 15.98
C ALA A 100 6.98 -11.73 17.29
N ILE A 101 7.25 -10.61 17.96
CA ILE A 101 7.89 -10.58 19.28
C ILE A 101 7.00 -11.30 20.30
N TYR A 102 5.71 -11.00 20.36
CA TYR A 102 4.77 -11.64 21.29
C TYR A 102 4.72 -13.16 21.12
N GLN A 103 4.76 -13.66 19.88
CA GLN A 103 4.78 -15.10 19.60
C GLN A 103 6.02 -15.80 20.16
N GLN A 104 7.10 -15.06 20.40
CA GLN A 104 8.34 -15.58 20.97
C GLN A 104 8.40 -15.48 22.50
N MET A 105 7.32 -15.03 23.16
CA MET A 105 7.19 -14.91 24.62
C MET A 105 8.34 -14.09 25.25
N PRO A 106 8.37 -12.77 25.07
CA PRO A 106 9.40 -11.94 25.67
C PRO A 106 9.26 -11.92 27.19
N VAL A 107 10.40 -11.87 27.90
CA VAL A 107 10.43 -11.68 29.35
C VAL A 107 9.98 -10.26 29.70
N ASP A 108 10.54 -9.26 28.98
CA ASP A 108 10.08 -7.87 28.98
C ASP A 108 9.84 -7.43 27.53
N PHE A 109 8.60 -7.07 27.23
CA PHE A 109 8.20 -6.67 25.89
C PHE A 109 8.88 -5.36 25.45
N ASN A 110 9.05 -4.39 26.35
CA ASN A 110 9.61 -3.09 25.98
C ASN A 110 11.10 -3.21 25.63
N ASP A 111 11.84 -4.05 26.37
CA ASP A 111 13.25 -4.32 26.09
C ASP A 111 13.40 -5.09 24.77
N ALA A 112 12.60 -6.14 24.57
CA ALA A 112 12.59 -6.89 23.31
C ALA A 112 12.21 -6.01 22.10
N TRP A 113 11.25 -5.10 22.28
CA TRP A 113 10.84 -4.13 21.25
C TRP A 113 11.96 -3.17 20.88
N ALA A 114 12.64 -2.57 21.87
CA ALA A 114 13.74 -1.64 21.63
C ALA A 114 14.89 -2.29 20.86
N VAL A 115 15.28 -3.50 21.27
CA VAL A 115 16.34 -4.28 20.60
C VAL A 115 15.92 -4.70 19.19
N ALA A 116 14.68 -5.14 19.01
CA ALA A 116 14.19 -5.54 17.70
C ALA A 116 14.11 -4.36 16.72
N MET A 117 13.68 -3.19 17.17
CA MET A 117 13.67 -1.98 16.35
C MET A 117 15.09 -1.53 15.97
N ASP A 118 16.06 -1.61 16.89
CA ASP A 118 17.46 -1.32 16.58
C ASP A 118 18.04 -2.32 15.56
N ALA A 119 17.73 -3.60 15.69
CA ALA A 119 18.11 -4.63 14.72
C ALA A 119 17.49 -4.36 13.33
N VAL A 120 16.22 -3.96 13.27
CA VAL A 120 15.56 -3.57 12.01
C VAL A 120 16.28 -2.38 11.38
N GLU A 121 16.63 -1.36 12.16
CA GLU A 121 17.35 -0.19 11.63
C GLU A 121 18.74 -0.56 11.10
N LYS A 122 19.45 -1.47 11.78
CA LYS A 122 20.74 -1.99 11.29
C LYS A 122 20.58 -2.70 9.96
N VAL A 123 19.61 -3.61 9.82
CA VAL A 123 19.37 -4.33 8.56
C VAL A 123 19.07 -3.36 7.42
N VAL A 124 18.22 -2.36 7.65
CA VAL A 124 17.85 -1.35 6.65
C VAL A 124 19.07 -0.53 6.22
N ARG A 125 19.92 -0.10 7.16
CA ARG A 125 21.14 0.65 6.86
C ARG A 125 22.17 -0.16 6.09
N VAL A 126 22.34 -1.45 6.43
CA VAL A 126 23.35 -2.33 5.83
C VAL A 126 22.93 -2.81 4.44
N THR A 127 21.67 -3.20 4.27
CA THR A 127 21.17 -3.85 3.05
C THR A 127 20.49 -2.87 2.09
N GLY A 128 20.04 -1.71 2.57
CA GLY A 128 19.22 -0.78 1.80
C GLY A 128 17.78 -1.25 1.56
N VAL A 129 17.37 -2.37 2.14
CA VAL A 129 16.00 -2.90 2.02
C VAL A 129 15.03 -2.00 2.78
N ALA A 130 13.85 -1.75 2.22
CA ALA A 130 12.81 -1.00 2.90
C ALA A 130 12.36 -1.72 4.18
N ARG A 131 12.12 -0.97 5.27
CA ARG A 131 11.66 -1.51 6.57
C ARG A 131 10.54 -2.55 6.43
N ALA A 132 9.54 -2.27 5.60
CA ALA A 132 8.39 -3.14 5.38
C ALA A 132 8.71 -4.53 4.79
N ASN A 133 9.92 -4.72 4.23
CA ASN A 133 10.36 -5.94 3.58
C ASN A 133 11.40 -6.72 4.40
N VAL A 134 11.68 -6.31 5.64
CA VAL A 134 12.60 -7.03 6.53
C VAL A 134 11.95 -8.37 6.92
N ASP A 135 12.74 -9.45 6.84
CA ASP A 135 12.35 -10.79 7.28
C ASP A 135 12.35 -10.84 8.81
N LEU A 136 11.14 -10.79 9.39
CA LEU A 136 10.94 -10.74 10.84
C LEU A 136 11.32 -12.05 11.54
N ASP A 137 11.17 -13.19 10.88
CA ASP A 137 11.47 -14.49 11.49
C ASP A 137 12.98 -14.64 11.68
N ARG A 138 13.75 -14.33 10.63
CA ARG A 138 15.22 -14.31 10.71
C ARG A 138 15.72 -13.28 11.71
N LEU A 139 15.12 -12.09 11.72
CA LEU A 139 15.48 -11.04 12.66
C LEU A 139 15.32 -11.50 14.11
N LEU A 140 14.21 -12.16 14.44
CA LEU A 140 13.98 -12.67 15.79
C LEU A 140 14.87 -13.85 16.15
N GLU A 141 15.20 -14.73 15.21
CA GLU A 141 16.18 -15.79 15.44
C GLU A 141 17.56 -15.23 15.79
N ASP A 142 17.98 -14.17 15.10
CA ASP A 142 19.27 -13.52 15.34
C ASP A 142 19.26 -12.79 16.69
N ILE A 143 18.19 -12.07 17.02
CA ILE A 143 18.04 -11.42 18.33
C ILE A 143 18.04 -12.46 19.46
N LYS A 144 17.41 -13.62 19.29
CA LYS A 144 17.44 -14.69 20.30
C LYS A 144 18.84 -15.25 20.54
N LYS A 145 19.67 -15.33 19.49
CA LYS A 145 21.06 -15.77 19.61
C LYS A 145 21.93 -14.73 20.32
N GLU A 146 21.72 -13.45 20.00
CA GLU A 146 22.51 -12.34 20.57
C GLU A 146 22.06 -11.98 22.00
N HIS A 147 20.75 -12.12 22.29
CA HIS A 147 20.12 -11.72 23.53
C HIS A 147 19.10 -12.78 24.02
N PRO A 148 19.58 -13.97 24.43
CA PRO A 148 18.70 -15.07 24.88
C PRO A 148 17.89 -14.71 26.14
N ASN A 149 18.38 -13.77 26.95
CA ASN A 149 17.74 -13.30 28.18
C ASN A 149 16.46 -12.47 27.93
N LEU A 150 16.19 -12.03 26.70
CA LEU A 150 15.00 -11.25 26.36
C LEU A 150 13.75 -12.12 26.15
N PHE A 151 13.92 -13.44 25.98
CA PHE A 151 12.83 -14.36 25.68
C PHE A 151 12.79 -15.51 26.68
N ILE A 152 11.58 -16.01 26.95
CA ILE A 152 11.38 -17.13 27.85
C ILE A 152 11.86 -18.41 27.16
N ASP A 153 12.78 -19.13 27.81
CA ASP A 153 13.14 -20.49 27.44
C ASP A 153 12.21 -21.49 28.15
N MET A 154 11.27 -22.05 27.38
CA MET A 154 10.32 -23.07 27.86
C MET A 154 11.03 -24.33 28.40
N ASN A 155 12.22 -24.67 27.87
CA ASN A 155 12.96 -25.83 28.36
C ASN A 155 13.47 -25.57 29.78
N MET A 156 14.05 -24.38 30.01
CA MET A 156 14.49 -23.99 31.36
C MET A 156 13.32 -23.90 32.34
N MET A 157 12.16 -23.40 31.93
CA MET A 157 10.96 -23.40 32.78
C MET A 157 10.52 -24.83 33.14
N MET A 158 10.46 -25.73 32.17
CA MET A 158 10.03 -27.12 32.40
C MET A 158 11.01 -27.89 33.29
N GLU A 159 12.32 -27.66 33.16
CA GLU A 159 13.35 -28.26 34.02
C GLU A 159 13.27 -27.73 35.46
N SER A 160 13.03 -26.43 35.65
CA SER A 160 12.87 -25.84 36.99
C SER A 160 11.67 -26.42 37.75
N LEU A 161 10.54 -26.63 37.05
CA LEU A 161 9.32 -27.21 37.62
C LEU A 161 9.46 -28.71 37.97
N GLN A 162 10.39 -29.42 37.34
CA GLN A 162 10.70 -30.82 37.67
C GLN A 162 11.60 -30.92 38.90
N ASN A 163 12.55 -29.99 39.07
CA ASN A 163 13.45 -29.98 40.22
C ASN A 163 12.79 -29.52 41.53
N GLU A 164 11.74 -28.68 41.48
CA GLU A 164 10.97 -28.27 42.68
C GLU A 164 9.97 -29.32 43.19
N ARG A 165 9.78 -30.43 42.45
CA ARG A 165 8.87 -31.53 42.82
C ARG A 165 9.57 -32.70 43.53
N LEU A 166 10.86 -32.55 43.87
CA LEU A 166 11.69 -33.51 44.61
C LEU A 166 12.04 -32.96 45.99
#